data_AF-A0A645FIC5-F1
#
_entry.id   AF-A0A645FIC5-F1
#
_cell.length_a   1.000
_cell.length_b   1.000
_cell.length_c   1.000
_cell.angle_alpha   90.00
_cell.angle_beta   90.00
_cell.angle_gamma   90.00
#
_symmetry.space_group_name_H-M   'P 1'
#
loop_
_entity.id
_entity.type
_entity.pdbx_description
1 polymer ?
#
loop_
_entity_poly.entity_id
_entity_poly.type
_entity_poly.pdbx_seq_one_letter_code
_entity_poly.pdbx_strand_id
1 'polypeptide(L)'
;MAEGMSITRQSGQLNWGVVVQSISPDEWTEGKQRPSVAVFLRDTTGKAEPPVKLTQQLFHLTPAETAVATHLSNGMSLEEAADALGIKPNTARAHLRSIFSKTGVRRQTELVRLFLNSVAWLGNH
;
A
#
# COMPACT_ATOMS: atom_id res chain seq x y z
N MET A 1 -19.81 -2.48 14.99
CA MET A 1 -18.67 -3.23 15.55
C MET A 1 -17.84 -3.79 14.41
N ALA A 2 -16.51 -3.85 14.54
CA ALA A 2 -15.63 -4.46 13.55
C ALA A 2 -15.18 -5.83 14.06
N GLU A 3 -15.33 -6.86 13.23
CA GLU A 3 -14.92 -8.23 13.52
C GLU A 3 -13.83 -8.66 12.52
N GLY A 4 -12.70 -9.15 13.04
CA GLY A 4 -11.59 -9.63 12.24
C GLY A 4 -11.60 -11.15 12.16
N MET A 5 -11.50 -11.71 10.96
CA MET A 5 -11.38 -13.16 10.75
C MET A 5 -10.23 -13.50 9.80
N SER A 6 -9.66 -14.68 10.00
CA SER A 6 -8.62 -15.24 9.14
C SER A 6 -9.23 -16.35 8.28
N ILE A 7 -9.18 -16.22 6.96
CA ILE A 7 -9.66 -17.25 6.03
C ILE A 7 -8.47 -18.05 5.52
N THR A 8 -8.50 -19.36 5.79
CA THR A 8 -7.44 -20.28 5.38
C THR A 8 -7.47 -20.48 3.87
N ARG A 9 -6.30 -20.40 3.22
CA ARG A 9 -6.17 -20.72 1.80
C ARG A 9 -5.93 -22.20 1.60
N GLN A 10 -6.57 -22.78 0.58
CA GLN A 10 -6.36 -24.18 0.19
C GLN A 10 -4.93 -24.47 -0.31
N SER A 11 -4.14 -23.44 -0.63
CA SER A 11 -2.77 -23.56 -1.15
C SER A 11 -1.67 -23.68 -0.09
N GLY A 12 -1.99 -23.65 1.21
CA GLY A 12 -0.98 -23.65 2.29
C GLY A 12 -0.19 -22.33 2.43
N GLN A 13 -0.57 -21.30 1.69
CA GLN A 13 -0.03 -19.94 1.81
C GLN A 13 -0.64 -19.20 3.00
N LEU A 14 -0.06 -18.05 3.38
CA LEU A 14 -0.58 -17.19 4.45
C LEU A 14 -2.07 -16.88 4.23
N ASN A 15 -2.83 -16.93 5.32
CA ASN A 15 -4.28 -16.74 5.33
C ASN A 15 -4.68 -15.34 4.87
N TRP A 16 -5.87 -15.20 4.27
CA TRP A 16 -6.47 -13.88 4.08
C TRP A 16 -6.86 -13.26 5.42
N GLY A 17 -6.56 -11.97 5.58
CA GLY A 17 -7.14 -11.15 6.64
C GLY A 17 -8.42 -10.51 6.14
N VAL A 18 -9.54 -10.76 6.82
CA VAL A 18 -10.83 -10.14 6.52
C VAL A 18 -11.29 -9.34 7.73
N VAL A 19 -11.73 -8.11 7.49
CA VAL A 19 -12.38 -7.27 8.49
C VAL A 19 -13.80 -6.97 8.00
N VAL A 20 -14.79 -7.29 8.84
CA VAL A 20 -16.21 -7.00 8.57
C VAL A 20 -16.65 -5.92 9.55
N GLN A 21 -17.20 -4.82 9.03
CA GLN A 21 -17.72 -3.74 9.86
C GLN A 21 -19.18 -3.46 9.53
N SER A 22 -20.03 -3.44 10.55
CA SER A 22 -21.41 -2.95 10.42
C SER A 22 -21.39 -1.48 10.03
N ILE A 23 -22.07 -1.13 8.94
CA ILE A 23 -22.32 0.28 8.59
C ILE A 23 -23.73 0.64 9.03
N SER A 24 -23.86 1.78 9.72
CA SER A 24 -25.18 2.31 10.08
C SER A 24 -25.97 2.59 8.80
N PRO A 25 -27.26 2.28 8.75
CA PRO A 25 -28.09 2.71 7.65
C PRO A 25 -28.23 4.25 7.70
N ASP A 26 -27.40 4.94 6.91
CA ASP A 26 -27.49 6.38 6.68
C ASP A 26 -28.17 6.67 5.32
N GLU A 27 -28.46 7.94 5.05
CA GLU A 27 -29.20 8.48 3.88
C GLU A 27 -28.73 7.96 2.51
N TRP A 28 -27.50 7.41 2.43
CA TRP A 28 -26.91 6.81 1.22
C TRP A 28 -27.45 5.41 0.89
N THR A 29 -28.12 4.76 1.84
CA THR A 29 -28.85 3.50 1.62
C THR A 29 -30.30 3.85 1.31
N GLU A 30 -30.66 3.96 0.03
CA GLU A 30 -32.00 4.33 -0.43
C GLU A 30 -33.13 3.61 0.37
N GLY A 31 -33.68 4.32 1.35
CA GLY A 31 -35.02 4.13 1.90
C GLY A 31 -35.37 2.82 2.60
N LYS A 32 -34.44 1.88 2.86
CA LYS A 32 -34.77 0.65 3.57
C LYS A 32 -33.73 0.34 4.64
N GLN A 33 -34.18 0.30 5.90
CA GLN A 33 -33.52 -0.22 7.10
C GLN A 33 -33.01 -1.66 6.88
N ARG A 34 -31.98 -1.83 6.05
CA ARG A 34 -31.35 -3.10 5.74
C ARG A 34 -30.00 -3.14 6.43
N PRO A 35 -29.77 -4.12 7.33
CA PRO A 35 -28.44 -4.32 7.92
C PRO A 35 -27.42 -4.42 6.80
N SER A 36 -26.43 -3.53 6.83
CA SER A 36 -25.40 -3.43 5.80
C SER A 36 -24.03 -3.58 6.45
N VAL A 37 -23.11 -4.22 5.74
CA VAL A 37 -21.75 -4.47 6.22
C VAL A 37 -20.73 -4.09 5.14
N ALA A 38 -19.65 -3.44 5.54
CA ALA A 38 -18.46 -3.27 4.72
C ALA A 38 -17.51 -4.45 4.98
N VAL A 39 -17.03 -5.09 3.91
CA VAL A 39 -16.06 -6.19 3.99
C VAL A 39 -14.75 -5.72 3.38
N PHE A 40 -13.69 -5.74 4.17
CA PHE A 40 -12.33 -5.43 3.73
C PHE A 40 -11.53 -6.72 3.68
N LEU A 41 -10.97 -7.04 2.50
CA LEU A 41 -10.15 -8.22 2.30
C LEU A 41 -8.72 -7.78 1.98
N ARG A 42 -7.74 -8.30 2.71
CA ARG A 42 -6.32 -8.03 2.46
C ARG A 42 -5.59 -9.32 2.12
N ASP A 43 -4.97 -9.31 0.94
CA ASP A 43 -4.00 -10.33 0.56
C ASP A 43 -2.66 -10.06 1.24
N THR A 44 -2.20 -11.00 2.08
CA THR A 44 -0.92 -10.89 2.80
C THR A 44 0.27 -11.49 2.03
N THR A 45 0.03 -12.04 0.84
CA THR A 45 1.01 -12.71 -0.02
C THR A 45 1.26 -11.96 -1.33
N GLY A 46 0.30 -11.14 -1.76
CA GLY A 46 0.43 -10.31 -2.94
C GLY A 46 1.52 -9.26 -2.74
N LYS A 47 2.28 -8.98 -3.81
CA LYS A 47 3.09 -7.77 -3.83
C LYS A 47 2.18 -6.60 -3.56
N ALA A 48 2.61 -5.75 -2.66
CA ALA A 48 1.96 -4.51 -2.46
C ALA A 48 2.28 -3.70 -3.75
N GLU A 49 1.29 -3.58 -4.64
CA GLU A 49 1.28 -2.62 -5.76
C GLU A 49 0.16 -1.60 -5.53
N PRO A 50 0.46 -0.43 -4.95
CA PRO A 50 -0.54 0.61 -4.79
C PRO A 50 -0.77 1.25 -6.16
N PRO A 51 -1.97 1.77 -6.47
CA PRO A 51 -2.18 2.51 -7.70
C PRO A 51 -1.13 3.62 -7.81
N VAL A 52 -0.29 3.57 -8.85
CA VAL A 52 0.85 4.49 -9.04
C VAL A 52 0.39 5.94 -8.97
N LYS A 53 -0.75 6.26 -9.57
CA LYS A 53 -1.36 7.61 -9.52
C LYS A 53 -1.73 8.05 -8.10
N LEU A 54 -2.27 7.15 -7.29
CA LEU A 54 -2.68 7.47 -5.91
C LEU A 54 -1.44 7.74 -5.04
N THR A 55 -0.39 6.93 -5.21
CA THR A 55 0.89 7.11 -4.50
C THR A 55 1.57 8.43 -4.90
N GLN A 56 1.55 8.77 -6.19
CA GLN A 56 2.05 10.06 -6.68
C GLN A 56 1.29 11.23 -6.08
N GLN A 57 -0.04 11.14 -5.98
CA GLN A 57 -0.88 12.21 -5.43
C GLN A 57 -0.67 12.39 -3.92
N LEU A 58 -0.63 11.30 -3.16
CA LEU A 58 -0.50 11.36 -1.69
C LEU A 58 0.89 11.82 -1.22
N PHE A 59 1.93 11.51 -1.98
CA PHE A 59 3.31 11.80 -1.58
C PHE A 59 4.04 12.79 -2.52
N HIS A 60 3.34 13.35 -3.50
CA HIS A 60 3.87 14.27 -4.51
C HIS A 60 5.12 13.74 -5.24
N LEU A 61 5.17 12.42 -5.45
CA LEU A 61 6.28 11.74 -6.10
C LEU A 61 6.13 11.76 -7.62
N THR A 62 7.26 11.77 -8.32
CA THR A 62 7.32 11.55 -9.77
C THR A 62 7.14 10.07 -10.11
N PRO A 63 6.92 9.69 -11.38
CA PRO A 63 6.87 8.28 -11.79
C PRO A 63 8.12 7.49 -11.41
N ALA A 64 9.31 8.04 -11.64
CA ALA A 64 10.57 7.37 -11.31
C ALA A 64 10.77 7.20 -9.79
N GLU A 65 10.43 8.22 -9.01
CA GLU A 65 10.48 8.16 -7.55
C GLU A 65 9.48 7.14 -6.99
N THR A 66 8.27 7.09 -7.56
CA THR A 66 7.24 6.13 -7.16
C THR A 66 7.71 4.71 -7.43
N ALA A 67 8.31 4.45 -8.58
CA ALA A 67 8.85 3.14 -8.92
C ALA A 67 9.91 2.68 -7.90
N VAL A 68 10.89 3.55 -7.58
CA VAL A 68 11.90 3.26 -6.55
C VAL A 68 11.23 2.98 -5.19
N ALA A 69 10.32 3.85 -4.73
CA ALA A 69 9.65 3.70 -3.45
C ALA A 69 8.82 2.39 -3.35
N THR A 70 8.16 1.98 -4.43
CA THR A 70 7.41 0.72 -4.49
C THR A 70 8.32 -0.50 -4.34
N HIS A 71 9.48 -0.53 -5.01
CA HIS A 71 10.43 -1.63 -4.87
C HIS A 71 10.99 -1.72 -3.43
N LEU A 72 11.35 -0.57 -2.84
CA LEU A 72 11.83 -0.54 -1.45
C LEU A 72 10.75 -0.97 -0.45
N SER A 73 9.48 -0.60 -0.69
CA SER A 73 8.34 -1.00 0.14
C SER A 73 8.04 -2.49 0.08
N ASN A 74 8.39 -3.13 -1.05
CA ASN A 74 8.33 -4.59 -1.22
C ASN A 74 9.56 -5.32 -0.65
N GLY A 75 10.43 -4.62 0.10
CA GLY A 75 11.55 -5.22 0.81
C GLY A 75 12.87 -5.29 0.04
N MET A 76 12.93 -4.75 -1.18
CA MET A 76 14.18 -4.69 -1.93
C MET A 76 15.16 -3.67 -1.31
N SER A 77 16.45 -3.96 -1.43
CA SER A 77 17.51 -2.99 -1.25
C SER A 77 17.51 -1.96 -2.38
N LEU A 78 18.20 -0.83 -2.17
CA LEU A 78 18.33 0.20 -3.20
C LEU A 78 19.08 -0.28 -4.45
N GLU A 79 20.00 -1.22 -4.27
CA GLU A 79 20.79 -1.81 -5.35
C GLU A 79 19.92 -2.76 -6.19
N GLU A 80 19.18 -3.66 -5.56
CA GLU A 80 18.22 -4.53 -6.25
C GLU A 80 17.13 -3.72 -6.97
N ALA A 81 16.66 -2.63 -6.37
CA ALA A 81 15.70 -1.73 -7.00
C ALA A 81 16.31 -1.00 -8.21
N ALA A 82 17.58 -0.62 -8.15
CA ALA A 82 18.27 0.02 -9.28
C ALA A 82 18.41 -0.95 -10.45
N ASP A 83 18.81 -2.19 -10.16
CA ASP A 83 18.95 -3.26 -11.16
C ASP A 83 17.59 -3.62 -11.78
N ALA A 84 16.54 -3.78 -10.95
CA ALA A 84 15.19 -4.08 -11.42
C ALA A 84 14.61 -2.97 -12.32
N LEU A 85 14.97 -1.71 -12.07
CA LEU A 85 14.53 -0.56 -12.85
C LEU A 85 15.45 -0.23 -14.03
N GLY A 86 16.56 -0.94 -14.20
CA GLY A 86 17.55 -0.66 -15.25
C GLY A 86 18.22 0.72 -15.12
N ILE A 87 18.33 1.25 -13.90
CA ILE A 87 18.94 2.57 -13.62
C ILE A 87 20.27 2.42 -12.89
N LYS A 88 21.16 3.40 -13.04
CA LYS A 88 22.45 3.39 -12.33
C LYS A 88 22.23 3.57 -10.81
N PRO A 89 23.08 2.97 -9.96
CA PRO A 89 22.99 3.13 -8.49
C PRO A 89 22.99 4.60 -8.02
N ASN A 90 23.74 5.47 -8.70
CA ASN A 90 23.77 6.89 -8.37
C ASN A 90 22.45 7.60 -8.70
N THR A 91 21.76 7.19 -9.76
CA THR A 91 20.42 7.68 -10.11
C THR A 91 19.39 7.23 -9.08
N ALA A 92 19.45 5.96 -8.66
CA ALA A 92 18.59 5.44 -7.58
C ALA A 92 18.80 6.21 -6.27
N ARG A 93 20.05 6.50 -5.89
CA ARG A 93 20.38 7.34 -4.72
C ARG A 93 19.84 8.77 -4.85
N ALA A 94 19.90 9.36 -6.04
CA ALA A 94 19.35 10.69 -6.28
C ALA A 94 17.82 10.69 -6.10
N HIS A 95 17.11 9.70 -6.66
CA HIS A 95 15.67 9.53 -6.44
C HIS A 95 15.36 9.33 -4.96
N LEU A 96 16.12 8.49 -4.24
CA LEU A 96 15.89 8.26 -2.81
C LEU A 96 16.03 9.54 -1.98
N ARG A 97 17.03 10.39 -2.26
CA ARG A 97 17.17 11.70 -1.60
C ARG A 97 15.99 12.63 -1.88
N SER A 98 15.52 12.66 -3.12
CA SER A 98 14.34 13.45 -3.50
C SER A 98 13.09 12.95 -2.76
N ILE A 99 12.91 11.63 -2.68
CA ILE A 99 11.80 11.02 -1.93
C ILE A 99 11.86 11.43 -0.46
N PHE A 100 13.02 11.34 0.20
CA PHE A 100 13.19 11.78 1.58
C PHE A 100 12.85 13.26 1.76
N SER A 101 13.28 14.12 0.84
CA SER A 101 12.94 15.54 0.87
C SER A 101 11.44 15.79 0.75
N LYS A 102 10.72 15.03 -0.09
CA LYS A 102 9.27 15.20 -0.34
C LYS A 102 8.39 14.59 0.74
N THR A 103 8.82 13.48 1.32
CA THR A 103 8.06 12.74 2.34
C THR A 103 8.42 13.13 3.76
N GLY A 104 9.51 13.87 3.97
CA GLY A 104 9.97 14.32 5.28
C GLY A 104 10.67 13.24 6.12
N VAL A 105 10.75 12.00 5.63
CA VAL A 105 11.45 10.90 6.31
C VAL A 105 12.95 10.92 6.00
N ARG A 106 13.76 10.30 6.85
CA ARG A 106 15.23 10.32 6.73
C ARG A 106 15.86 8.95 6.52
N ARG A 107 15.10 7.88 6.75
CA ARG A 107 15.57 6.50 6.63
C ARG A 107 14.67 5.70 5.71
N GLN A 108 15.25 4.74 5.00
CA GLN A 108 14.49 3.82 4.14
C GLN A 108 13.41 3.07 4.95
N THR A 109 13.73 2.62 6.16
CA THR A 109 12.76 1.94 7.04
C THR A 109 11.60 2.84 7.46
N GLU A 110 11.82 4.14 7.61
CA GLU A 110 10.75 5.12 7.87
C GLU A 110 9.88 5.32 6.63
N LEU A 111 10.48 5.39 5.44
CA LEU A 111 9.75 5.45 4.17
C LEU A 111 8.84 4.22 4.00
N VAL A 112 9.36 3.02 4.25
CA VAL A 112 8.59 1.77 4.16
C VAL A 112 7.42 1.79 5.15
N ARG A 113 7.64 2.24 6.39
CA ARG A 113 6.55 2.37 7.39
C ARG A 113 5.51 3.40 6.99
N LEU A 114 5.93 4.57 6.49
CA LEU A 114 5.03 5.60 5.98
C LEU A 114 4.14 5.05 4.86
N PHE A 115 4.73 4.27 3.97
CA PHE A 115 4.01 3.63 2.88
C PHE A 115 3.04 2.60 3.45
N LEU A 116 3.48 1.61 4.21
CA LEU A 116 2.59 0.55 4.75
C LEU A 116 1.41 1.06 5.58
N ASN A 117 1.51 2.25 6.18
CA ASN A 117 0.44 2.91 6.94
C ASN A 117 -0.43 3.87 6.11
N SER A 118 -0.12 4.08 4.83
CA SER A 118 -0.82 5.01 3.95
C SER A 118 -2.05 4.38 3.30
N VAL A 119 -3.08 5.21 3.12
CA VAL A 119 -4.31 4.84 2.41
C VAL A 119 -4.07 4.51 0.93
N ALA A 120 -2.92 4.88 0.35
CA ALA A 120 -2.52 4.42 -0.99
C ALA A 120 -2.59 2.90 -1.13
N TRP A 121 -2.31 2.19 -0.03
CA TRP A 121 -2.26 0.74 0.03
C TRP A 121 -3.61 0.08 0.31
N LEU A 122 -4.63 0.88 0.63
CA LEU A 122 -6.01 0.43 0.77
C LEU A 122 -6.78 0.54 -0.55
N GLY A 123 -6.28 1.29 -1.52
CA GLY A 123 -6.96 1.58 -2.79
C GLY A 123 -6.94 0.45 -3.84
N ASN A 124 -6.46 -0.75 -3.49
CA ASN A 124 -6.55 -1.92 -4.35
C ASN A 124 -7.75 -2.78 -3.91
N HIS A 125 -8.89 -2.55 -4.56
CA HIS A 125 -10.10 -3.37 -4.48
C HIS A 125 -10.47 -3.83 -5.88
#